data_AF-A0A1J0WKF2-F1
#
_entry.id   AF-A0A1J0WKF2-F1
#
_cell.length_a   1.000
_cell.length_b   1.000
_cell.length_c   1.000
_cell.angle_alpha   90.00
_cell.angle_beta   90.00
_cell.angle_gamma   90.00
#
_symmetry.space_group_name_H-M   'P 1'
#
loop_
_entity.id
_entity.type
_entity.pdbx_description
1 polymer ?
#
loop_
_entity_poly.entity_id
_entity_poly.type
_entity_poly.pdbx_seq_one_letter_code
_entity_poly.pdbx_strand_id
1 'polypeptide(L)'
;MEYALDREERIYLAGEFALGLLDGDEKQRFLRLMRTDPDLRAEVGFWQESMPRMIPDTDERPSPHVLRRLKTELFGEPERSLWQDLIAPENRGLLVGIVALKAAVIAAVLWLILGG
;
A
#
# COMPACT_ATOMS: atom_id res chain seq x y z
N MET A 1 31.04 26.19 -13.59
CA MET A 1 31.20 25.81 -12.18
C MET A 1 29.81 25.74 -11.59
N GLU A 2 29.29 24.53 -11.37
CA GLU A 2 28.06 24.33 -10.61
C GLU A 2 28.41 24.70 -9.17
N TYR A 3 27.88 25.81 -8.67
CA TYR A 3 28.12 26.24 -7.30
C TYR A 3 27.53 25.18 -6.37
N ALA A 4 28.32 24.74 -5.39
CA ALA A 4 27.78 23.93 -4.31
C ALA A 4 26.70 24.74 -3.61
N LEU A 5 25.51 24.16 -3.45
CA LEU A 5 24.38 24.83 -2.81
C LEU A 5 24.83 25.37 -1.46
N ASP A 6 24.46 26.60 -1.14
CA ASP A 6 24.62 27.06 0.22
C ASP A 6 23.62 26.35 1.15
N ARG A 7 23.74 26.59 2.46
CA ARG A 7 22.89 25.91 3.44
C ARG A 7 21.41 26.33 3.29
N GLU A 8 21.15 27.58 2.99
CA GLU A 8 19.79 28.11 2.91
C GLU A 8 19.07 27.58 1.66
N GLU A 9 19.78 27.58 0.52
CA GLU A 9 19.31 26.98 -0.73
C GLU A 9 18.97 25.49 -0.55
N ARG A 10 19.80 24.72 0.18
CA ARG A 10 19.49 23.32 0.49
C ARG A 10 18.20 23.18 1.28
N ILE A 11 18.00 24.01 2.29
CA ILE A 11 16.81 23.96 3.16
C ILE A 11 15.55 24.26 2.34
N TYR A 12 15.58 25.33 1.52
CA TYR A 12 14.44 25.70 0.68
C TYR A 12 14.11 24.61 -0.33
N LEU A 13 15.12 24.15 -1.07
CA LEU A 13 14.92 23.17 -2.14
C LEU A 13 14.47 21.80 -1.59
N ALA A 14 14.99 21.39 -0.42
CA ALA A 14 14.52 20.19 0.27
C ALA A 14 13.06 20.33 0.74
N GLY A 15 12.68 21.52 1.24
CA GLY A 15 11.30 21.81 1.64
C GLY A 15 10.34 21.81 0.46
N GLU A 16 10.70 22.46 -0.64
CA GLU A 16 9.91 22.47 -1.88
C GLU A 16 9.74 21.06 -2.45
N PHE A 17 10.81 20.25 -2.43
CA PHE A 17 10.72 18.84 -2.83
C PHE A 17 9.79 18.05 -1.91
N ALA A 18 9.92 18.21 -0.58
CA ALA A 18 9.12 17.49 0.40
C ALA A 18 7.62 17.85 0.31
N LEU A 19 7.31 19.11 0.02
CA LEU A 19 5.95 19.60 -0.22
C LEU A 19 5.40 19.22 -1.60
N GLY A 20 6.23 18.64 -2.48
CA GLY A 20 5.84 18.27 -3.84
C GLY A 20 5.65 19.46 -4.79
N LEU A 21 6.33 20.58 -4.53
CA LEU A 21 6.22 21.81 -5.31
C LEU A 21 7.10 21.80 -6.58
N LEU A 22 8.12 20.95 -6.62
CA LEU A 22 9.01 20.84 -7.78
C LEU A 22 8.34 20.05 -8.92
N ASP A 23 8.38 20.59 -10.13
CA ASP A 23 7.80 19.97 -11.33
C ASP A 23 8.87 19.46 -12.32
N GLY A 24 8.41 18.71 -13.33
CA GLY A 24 9.15 18.26 -14.50
C GLY A 24 10.68 18.14 -14.34
N ASP A 25 11.39 19.07 -14.97
CA ASP A 25 12.85 19.08 -15.06
C ASP A 25 13.54 19.47 -13.74
N GLU A 26 12.90 20.32 -12.94
CA GLU A 26 13.43 20.77 -11.66
C GLU A 26 13.49 19.61 -10.66
N LYS A 27 12.41 18.84 -10.57
CA LYS A 27 12.37 17.61 -9.77
C LYS A 27 13.42 16.60 -10.23
N GLN A 28 13.62 16.43 -11.54
CA GLN A 28 14.65 15.52 -12.06
C GLN A 28 16.06 16.01 -11.74
N ARG A 29 16.29 17.33 -11.77
CA ARG A 29 17.57 17.93 -11.37
C ARG A 29 17.82 17.73 -9.87
N PHE A 30 16.82 17.99 -9.03
CA PHE A 30 16.87 17.75 -7.60
C PHE A 30 17.25 16.30 -7.29
N LEU A 31 16.57 15.33 -7.92
CA LEU A 31 16.84 13.90 -7.73
C LEU A 31 18.26 13.51 -8.15
N ARG A 32 18.88 14.21 -9.11
CA ARG A 32 20.30 14.01 -9.45
C ARG A 32 21.23 14.58 -8.39
N LEU A 33 20.99 15.81 -7.93
CA LEU A 33 21.78 16.41 -6.84
C LEU A 33 21.74 15.57 -5.57
N MET A 34 20.56 15.04 -5.23
CA MET A 34 20.35 14.22 -4.04
C MET A 34 21.17 12.92 -4.03
N ARG A 35 21.65 12.45 -5.19
CA ARG A 35 22.56 11.28 -5.26
C ARG A 35 23.98 11.59 -4.83
N THR A 36 24.41 12.84 -4.97
CA THR A 36 25.79 13.27 -4.73
C THR A 36 25.94 14.14 -3.49
N ASP A 37 24.88 14.81 -3.03
CA ASP A 37 24.88 15.68 -1.86
C ASP A 37 24.27 14.97 -0.63
N PRO A 38 25.08 14.53 0.36
CA PRO A 38 24.58 13.91 1.58
C PRO A 38 23.86 14.89 2.52
N ASP A 39 24.21 16.16 2.52
CA ASP A 39 23.59 17.16 3.39
C ASP A 39 22.18 17.48 2.88
N LEU A 40 22.00 17.58 1.57
CA LEU A 40 20.68 17.71 0.95
C LEU A 40 19.77 16.52 1.29
N ARG A 41 20.32 15.29 1.32
CA ARG A 41 19.56 14.11 1.76
C ARG A 41 19.15 14.18 3.22
N ALA A 42 20.01 14.70 4.08
CA ALA A 42 19.70 14.89 5.50
C ALA A 42 18.56 15.89 5.69
N GLU A 43 18.56 17.00 4.95
CA GLU A 43 17.47 17.99 4.99
C GLU A 43 16.13 17.38 4.50
N VAL A 44 16.14 16.61 3.41
CA VAL A 44 14.93 15.90 2.95
C VAL A 44 14.43 14.91 4.02
N GLY A 45 15.34 14.18 4.66
CA GLY A 45 15.00 13.27 5.76
C GLY A 45 14.34 13.99 6.92
N PHE A 46 14.89 15.14 7.33
CA PHE A 46 14.31 15.99 8.37
C PHE A 46 12.85 16.39 8.04
N TRP A 47 12.58 16.80 6.81
CA TRP A 47 11.22 17.15 6.38
C TRP A 47 10.28 15.94 6.39
N GLN A 48 10.72 14.80 5.85
CA GLN A 48 9.92 13.56 5.79
C GLN A 48 9.59 12.99 7.17
N GLU A 49 10.46 13.18 8.17
CA GLU A 49 10.21 12.77 9.56
C GLU A 49 9.36 13.79 10.34
N SER A 50 9.40 15.07 9.95
CA SER A 50 8.70 16.15 10.65
C SER A 50 7.25 16.30 10.19
N MET A 51 6.98 16.18 8.90
CA MET A 51 5.63 16.36 8.35
C MET A 51 4.57 15.41 8.91
N PRO A 52 4.81 14.09 9.07
CA PRO A 52 3.81 13.18 9.59
C PRO A 52 3.32 13.57 11.00
N ARG A 53 4.18 14.21 11.80
CA ARG A 53 3.85 14.68 13.16
C ARG A 53 2.87 15.85 13.16
N MET A 54 2.70 16.53 12.03
CA MET A 54 1.81 17.68 11.87
C MET A 54 0.44 17.28 11.30
N ILE A 55 0.33 16.07 10.75
CA ILE A 55 -0.91 15.56 10.15
C ILE A 55 -1.68 14.82 11.24
N PRO A 56 -2.93 15.19 11.52
CA PRO A 56 -3.74 14.45 12.48
C PRO A 56 -4.01 13.04 11.96
N ASP A 57 -4.06 12.05 12.86
CA ASP A 57 -4.49 10.71 12.50
C ASP A 57 -5.92 10.76 11.91
N THR A 58 -6.10 10.04 10.80
CA THR A 58 -7.40 9.86 10.16
C THR A 58 -7.80 8.39 10.17
N ASP A 59 -9.08 8.14 10.43
CA ASP A 59 -9.67 6.80 10.32
C ASP A 59 -9.96 6.39 8.87
N GLU A 60 -9.69 7.27 7.90
CA GLU A 60 -9.89 6.99 6.49
C GLU A 60 -8.88 5.95 5.99
N ARG A 61 -9.37 4.75 5.67
CA ARG A 61 -8.56 3.65 5.14
C ARG A 61 -8.83 3.46 3.65
N PRO A 62 -7.79 3.23 2.82
CA PRO A 62 -8.00 2.91 1.43
C PRO A 62 -8.74 1.57 1.29
N SER A 63 -9.48 1.40 0.19
CA SER A 63 -10.14 0.14 -0.11
C SER A 63 -9.12 -1.00 -0.24
N PRO A 64 -9.40 -2.22 0.26
CA PRO A 64 -8.46 -3.35 0.21
C PRO A 64 -7.97 -3.71 -1.20
N HIS A 65 -8.74 -3.38 -2.24
CA HIS A 65 -8.35 -3.65 -3.63
C HIS A 65 -7.16 -2.79 -4.09
N VAL A 66 -6.97 -1.59 -3.51
CA VAL A 66 -5.91 -0.65 -3.89
C VAL A 66 -4.54 -1.27 -3.60
N LEU A 67 -4.36 -1.83 -2.41
CA LEU A 67 -3.11 -2.49 -2.04
C LEU A 67 -2.83 -3.72 -2.92
N ARG A 68 -3.87 -4.50 -3.24
CA ARG A 68 -3.74 -5.68 -4.11
C ARG A 68 -3.26 -5.28 -5.50
N ARG A 69 -3.93 -4.29 -6.10
CA ARG A 69 -3.57 -3.74 -7.41
C ARG A 69 -2.14 -3.22 -7.42
N LEU A 70 -1.75 -2.48 -6.38
CA LEU A 70 -0.40 -1.94 -6.25
C LEU A 70 0.65 -3.04 -6.22
N LYS A 71 0.40 -4.14 -5.49
CA LYS A 71 1.32 -5.29 -5.45
C LYS A 71 1.44 -5.99 -6.80
N THR A 72 0.34 -6.13 -7.52
CA THR A 72 0.35 -6.68 -8.87
C THR A 72 1.13 -5.79 -9.85
N GLU A 73 0.91 -4.46 -9.82
CA GLU A 73 1.61 -3.53 -10.72
C GLU A 73 3.11 -3.40 -10.40
N LEU A 74 3.49 -3.35 -9.12
CA LEU A 74 4.89 -3.16 -8.72
C LEU A 74 5.71 -4.44 -8.69
N PHE A 75 5.11 -5.57 -8.32
CA PHE A 75 5.84 -6.83 -8.07
C PHE A 75 5.38 -7.98 -8.97
N GLY A 76 4.35 -7.79 -9.80
CA GLY A 76 3.80 -8.87 -10.62
C GLY A 76 3.09 -9.95 -9.81
N GLU A 77 2.71 -9.67 -8.55
CA GLU A 77 2.01 -10.64 -7.72
C GLU A 77 0.64 -10.99 -8.36
N PRO A 78 0.34 -12.26 -8.60
CA PRO A 78 -0.94 -12.65 -9.18
C PRO A 78 -2.08 -12.29 -8.22
N GLU A 79 -3.13 -11.67 -8.76
CA GLU A 79 -4.33 -11.41 -7.97
C GLU A 79 -4.90 -12.74 -7.48
N ARG A 80 -4.94 -12.92 -6.16
CA ARG A 80 -5.60 -14.10 -5.58
C ARG A 80 -7.09 -14.04 -5.91
N SER A 81 -7.57 -15.10 -6.56
CA SER A 81 -8.99 -15.29 -6.81
C SER A 81 -9.72 -15.48 -5.48
N LEU A 82 -10.97 -15.02 -5.37
CA LEU A 82 -11.82 -15.26 -4.20
C LEU A 82 -11.92 -16.76 -3.86
N TRP A 83 -11.82 -17.64 -4.87
CA TRP A 83 -11.76 -19.09 -4.68
C TRP A 83 -10.46 -19.55 -4.02
N GLN A 84 -9.34 -18.92 -4.34
CA GLN A 84 -8.04 -19.22 -3.71
C GLN A 84 -8.00 -18.72 -2.27
N ASP A 85 -8.58 -17.55 -1.99
CA ASP A 85 -8.74 -17.06 -0.62
C ASP A 85 -9.68 -17.96 0.20
N LEU A 86 -10.78 -18.44 -0.38
CA LEU A 86 -11.69 -19.35 0.33
C LEU A 86 -11.01 -20.69 0.67
N ILE A 87 -10.14 -21.22 -0.21
CA ILE A 87 -9.40 -22.48 -0.01
C ILE A 87 -8.13 -22.29 0.83
N ALA A 88 -7.77 -21.05 1.16
CA ALA A 88 -6.59 -20.76 1.97
C ALA A 88 -6.65 -21.42 3.36
N PRO A 89 -5.50 -21.85 3.93
CA PRO A 89 -5.46 -22.57 5.21
C PRO A 89 -6.11 -21.79 6.37
N GLU A 90 -6.04 -20.47 6.33
CA GLU A 90 -6.61 -19.53 7.28
C GLU A 90 -8.16 -19.51 7.28
N ASN A 91 -8.79 -19.89 6.17
CA ASN A 91 -10.26 -19.87 6.02
C ASN A 91 -10.90 -21.28 6.12
N ARG A 92 -10.14 -22.30 6.55
CA ARG A 92 -10.61 -23.68 6.69
C ARG A 92 -11.85 -23.81 7.57
N GLY A 93 -11.96 -23.03 8.64
CA GLY A 93 -13.12 -23.04 9.53
C GLY A 93 -14.42 -22.64 8.82
N LEU A 94 -14.35 -21.58 7.99
CA LEU A 94 -15.49 -21.11 7.20
C LEU A 94 -15.90 -22.14 6.14
N LEU A 95 -14.91 -22.73 5.46
CA LEU A 95 -15.15 -23.80 4.48
C LEU A 95 -15.85 -25.00 5.09
N VAL A 96 -15.36 -25.51 6.23
CA VAL A 96 -15.97 -26.65 6.92
C VAL A 96 -17.40 -26.32 7.32
N GLY A 97 -17.67 -25.10 7.81
CA GLY A 97 -19.02 -24.65 8.13
C GLY A 97 -19.96 -24.65 6.93
N ILE A 98 -19.54 -24.10 5.78
CA ILE A 98 -20.34 -24.08 4.55
C ILE A 98 -20.63 -25.50 4.05
N VAL A 99 -19.63 -26.39 4.07
CA VAL A 99 -19.77 -27.79 3.63
C VAL A 99 -20.72 -28.55 4.56
N ALA A 100 -20.57 -28.39 5.88
CA ALA A 100 -21.43 -29.04 6.86
C ALA A 100 -22.90 -28.59 6.72
N LEU A 101 -23.12 -27.29 6.55
CA LEU A 101 -24.46 -26.74 6.31
C LEU A 101 -25.09 -27.31 5.04
N LYS A 102 -24.34 -27.34 3.92
CA LYS A 102 -24.83 -27.95 2.67
C LYS A 102 -25.16 -29.42 2.84
N ALA A 103 -24.32 -30.19 3.52
CA ALA A 103 -24.54 -31.61 3.76
C ALA A 103 -25.79 -31.85 4.60
N ALA A 104 -26.02 -31.03 5.64
CA ALA A 104 -27.22 -31.10 6.47
C ALA A 104 -28.51 -30.82 5.67
N VAL A 105 -28.48 -29.81 4.78
CA VAL A 105 -29.63 -29.52 3.89
C VAL A 105 -29.90 -30.69 2.94
N ILE A 106 -28.87 -31.26 2.32
CA ILE A 106 -29.03 -32.42 1.42
C ILE A 106 -29.59 -33.62 2.19
N ALA A 107 -29.08 -33.90 3.38
CA ALA A 107 -29.57 -34.99 4.23
C ALA A 107 -31.05 -34.78 4.61
N ALA A 108 -31.44 -33.56 4.95
CA ALA A 108 -32.83 -33.23 5.28
C ALA A 108 -33.78 -33.43 4.07
N VAL A 109 -33.35 -33.02 2.87
CA VAL A 109 -34.12 -33.22 1.63
C VAL A 109 -34.25 -34.71 1.30
N LEU A 110 -33.16 -35.47 1.40
CA LEU A 110 -33.17 -36.91 1.16
C LEU A 110 -34.07 -37.62 2.17
N TRP A 111 -34.02 -37.23 3.44
CA TRP A 111 -34.89 -37.77 4.48
C TRP A 111 -36.37 -37.48 4.19
N LEU A 112 -36.69 -36.27 3.72
CA LEU A 112 -38.05 -35.91 3.35
C LEU A 112 -38.58 -36.69 2.13
N ILE A 113 -37.70 -37.04 1.18
CA ILE A 113 -38.07 -37.81 -0.02
C ILE A 113 -38.17 -39.32 0.27
N LEU A 114 -37.29 -39.86 1.11
CA LEU A 114 -37.20 -41.30 1.38
C LEU A 114 -38.03 -41.75 2.60
N GLY A 115 -38.29 -40.84 3.54
CA GLY A 115 -39.05 -41.07 4.76
C GLY A 115 -40.47 -40.51 4.73
N GLY A 116 -40.86 -39.85 3.63
CA GLY A 116 -42.22 -39.39 3.34
C GLY A 116 -43.02 -40.37 2.50
#